data_AF-A0A2J0Z1E0-F1
#
_entry.id   AF-A0A2J0Z1E0-F1
#
_cell.length_a   1.000
_cell.length_b   1.000
_cell.length_c   1.000
_cell.angle_alpha   90.00
_cell.angle_beta   90.00
_cell.angle_gamma   90.00
#
_symmetry.space_group_name_H-M   'P 1'
#
loop_
_entity.id
_entity.type
_entity.pdbx_description
1 polymer ?
#
loop_
_entity_poly.entity_id
_entity_poly.type
_entity_poly.pdbx_seq_one_letter_code
_entity_poly.pdbx_strand_id
1 'polypeptide(L)' 'MVHIAVSEIECRRGGLRFPSWLILDEYNLLRLDEAYDLASTTPIGTFSPAFVRKVATLIKQAAAQRRLRVVIRK' A
#
# COMPACT_ATOMS: atom_id res chain seq x y z
N MET A 1 -11.40 -7.78 3.26
CA MET A 1 -10.39 -6.79 3.65
C MET A 1 -9.13 -7.49 4.14
N VAL A 2 -8.28 -7.85 3.19
CA VAL A 2 -6.93 -8.34 3.40
C VAL A 2 -6.07 -7.14 3.77
N HIS A 3 -5.52 -7.15 4.97
CA HIS A 3 -4.68 -6.07 5.47
C HIS A 3 -3.51 -6.66 6.23
N ILE A 4 -2.45 -5.88 6.38
CA ILE A 4 -1.28 -6.23 7.17
C ILE A 4 -0.91 -5.06 8.09
N ALA A 5 -0.67 -5.35 9.37
CA ALA A 5 -0.10 -4.38 10.28
C ALA A 5 1.36 -4.06 9.89
N VAL A 6 1.69 -2.77 9.84
CA VAL A 6 3.04 -2.29 9.61
C VAL A 6 3.75 -2.25 10.97
N SER A 7 4.89 -2.93 11.09
CA SER A 7 5.66 -2.91 12.34
C SER A 7 6.20 -1.50 12.61
N GLU A 8 6.52 -1.18 13.86
CA GLU A 8 7.03 0.14 14.21
C GLU A 8 8.29 0.53 13.40
N ILE A 9 9.19 -0.42 13.16
CA ILE A 9 10.39 -0.22 12.33
C ILE A 9 10.01 0.12 10.88
N GLU A 10 9.05 -0.61 10.30
CA GLU A 10 8.57 -0.33 8.93
C GLU A 10 7.79 0.98 8.85
N CYS A 11 7.05 1.37 9.91
CA CYS A 11 6.44 2.70 9.98
C CYS A 11 7.50 3.80 9.93
N ARG A 12 8.56 3.68 10.74
CA ARG A 12 9.67 4.65 10.76
C ARG A 12 10.36 4.75 9.40
N ARG A 13 10.64 3.63 8.71
CA ARG A 13 11.23 3.63 7.37
C ARG A 13 10.29 4.23 6.30
N GLY A 14 8.99 3.95 6.42
CA GLY A 14 7.96 4.42 5.50
C GLY A 14 7.47 5.84 5.76
N GLY A 15 8.01 6.56 6.76
CA GLY A 15 7.53 7.89 7.13
C GLY A 15 6.12 7.88 7.74
N LEU A 16 5.64 6.74 8.22
CA LEU A 16 4.30 6.55 8.78
C LEU A 16 4.28 6.72 10.30
N ARG A 17 3.10 7.02 10.85
CA ARG A 17 2.85 6.96 12.30
C ARG A 17 2.52 5.54 12.72
N PHE A 18 2.99 5.12 13.89
CA PHE A 18 2.59 3.86 14.49
C PHE A 18 1.35 4.09 15.39
N PRO A 19 0.33 3.21 15.37
CA PRO A 19 0.19 2.05 14.49
C PRO A 19 -0.32 2.43 13.08
N SER A 20 0.08 1.66 12.07
CA SER A 20 -0.42 1.78 10.69
C SER A 20 -0.70 0.41 10.09
N TRP A 21 -1.62 0.38 9.12
CA TRP A 21 -1.98 -0.82 8.37
C TRP A 21 -1.93 -0.54 6.88
N LEU A 22 -1.56 -1.56 6.11
CA LEU A 22 -1.64 -1.54 4.66
C LEU A 22 -2.79 -2.43 4.21
N ILE A 23 -3.75 -1.85 3.50
CA ILE A 23 -4.85 -2.57 2.85
C ILE A 23 -4.31 -3.15 1.53
N LEU A 24 -4.51 -4.44 1.31
CA LEU A 24 -3.87 -5.21 0.25
C LEU A 24 -4.85 -5.70 -0.81
N ASP A 25 -6.14 -5.68 -0.51
CA ASP A 25 -7.20 -6.04 -1.45
C ASP A 25 -7.88 -4.82 -2.08
N GLU A 26 -7.44 -3.60 -1.76
CA GLU A 26 -7.94 -2.36 -2.36
C GLU A 26 -6.76 -1.51 -2.83
N TYR A 27 -6.82 -1.00 -4.05
CA TYR A 27 -5.80 -0.10 -4.59
C TYR A 27 -6.41 1.00 -5.44
N ASN A 28 -5.80 2.17 -5.39
CA ASN A 28 -6.13 3.26 -6.30
C ASN A 28 -5.36 3.08 -7.61
N LEU A 29 -6.05 3.24 -8.74
CA LEU A 29 -5.42 3.36 -10.05
C LEU A 29 -5.58 4.81 -10.51
N LEU A 30 -4.45 5.50 -10.65
CA LEU A 30 -4.41 6.90 -11.09
C LEU A 30 -3.25 7.10 -12.07
N ARG A 31 -3.41 8.06 -12.97
CA ARG A 31 -2.31 8.54 -13.81
C ARG A 31 -1.59 9.69 -13.09
N LEU A 32 -0.27 9.75 -13.19
CA LEU A 32 0.52 10.73 -12.43
C LEU A 32 0.25 12.18 -12.87
N ASP A 33 -0.06 12.39 -14.15
CA ASP A 33 -0.53 13.64 -14.73
C ASP A 33 -1.92 14.06 -14.22
N GLU A 34 -2.70 13.11 -13.67
CA GLU A 34 -4.05 13.31 -13.11
C GLU A 34 -4.08 13.14 -11.58
N ALA A 35 -2.91 13.12 -10.91
CA ALA A 35 -2.80 12.83 -9.48
C ALA A 35 -3.12 14.05 -8.57
N TYR A 36 -4.15 14.84 -8.93
CA TYR A 36 -4.53 16.06 -8.22
C TYR A 36 -4.99 15.80 -6.77
N ASP A 37 -5.48 14.59 -6.49
CA ASP A 37 -5.86 14.13 -5.14
C ASP A 37 -4.66 13.90 -4.21
N LEU A 38 -3.44 13.85 -4.73
CA LEU A 38 -2.23 13.65 -3.92
C LEU A 38 -1.68 15.00 -3.46
N ALA A 39 -1.52 15.17 -2.15
CA ALA A 39 -0.85 16.35 -1.59
C ALA A 39 0.60 16.52 -2.08
N SER A 40 1.26 15.41 -2.44
CA SER A 40 2.59 15.40 -3.07
C SER A 40 2.83 14.04 -3.74
N THR A 41 3.60 14.04 -4.83
CA THR A 41 4.14 12.82 -5.47
C THR A 41 5.53 12.44 -4.95
N THR A 42 6.12 13.27 -4.08
CA THR A 42 7.41 12.98 -3.46
C THR A 42 7.27 11.81 -2.47
N PRO A 43 8.06 10.74 -2.60
CA PRO A 43 8.02 9.64 -1.64
C PRO A 43 8.34 10.12 -0.21
N ILE A 44 7.55 9.68 0.77
CA ILE A 44 7.76 10.01 2.19
C ILE A 44 8.68 9.01 2.91
N GLY A 45 9.02 7.90 2.26
CA GLY A 45 9.81 6.82 2.84
C GLY A 45 9.78 5.56 1.98
N THR A 46 10.36 4.47 2.50
CA THR A 46 10.40 3.18 1.82
C THR A 46 10.20 2.03 2.81
N PHE A 47 9.65 0.92 2.33
CA PHE A 47 9.61 -0.32 3.12
C PHE A 47 10.83 -1.19 2.84
N SER A 48 11.18 -2.04 3.80
CA SER A 48 12.28 -3.00 3.59
C SER A 48 11.94 -4.01 2.49
N PRO A 49 12.95 -4.54 1.76
CA PRO A 49 12.72 -5.57 0.75
C PRO A 49 12.01 -6.82 1.29
N ALA A 50 12.26 -7.19 2.55
CA ALA A 50 11.60 -8.32 3.20
C ALA A 50 10.10 -8.05 3.41
N PHE A 51 9.75 -6.84 3.87
CA PHE A 51 8.35 -6.44 4.03
C PHE A 51 7.63 -6.37 2.68
N VAL A 52 8.27 -5.79 1.66
CA VAL A 52 7.71 -5.72 0.29
C VAL A 52 7.44 -7.13 -0.28
N ARG A 53 8.36 -8.09 -0.09
CA ARG A 53 8.13 -9.49 -0.51
C ARG A 53 6.92 -10.10 0.20
N LYS A 54 6.76 -9.86 1.50
CA LYS A 54 5.60 -10.33 2.27
C LYS A 54 4.29 -9.73 1.74
N VAL A 55 4.28 -8.43 1.47
CA VAL A 55 3.14 -7.72 0.86
C VAL A 55 2.79 -8.30 -0.50
N ALA A 56 3.76 -8.52 -1.38
CA ALA A 56 3.54 -9.09 -2.71
C ALA A 56 2.93 -10.50 -2.65
N THR A 57 3.39 -11.35 -1.73
CA THR A 57 2.81 -12.68 -1.52
C THR A 57 1.34 -12.61 -1.09
N LEU A 58 1.01 -11.71 -0.16
CA LEU A 58 -0.36 -11.53 0.31
C LEU A 58 -1.29 -10.98 -0.78
N ILE A 59 -0.82 -10.02 -1.60
CA ILE A 59 -1.58 -9.51 -2.75
C ILE A 59 -1.84 -10.63 -3.75
N LYS A 60 -0.84 -11.47 -4.08
CA LYS A 60 -1.02 -12.62 -4.99
C LYS A 60 -2.04 -13.62 -4.46
N GLN A 61 -2.06 -13.87 -3.15
CA GLN A 61 -3.07 -14.73 -2.52
C GLN A 61 -4.47 -14.12 -2.60
N ALA A 62 -4.61 -12.81 -2.35
CA ALA A 62 -5.88 -12.10 -2.49
C ALA A 62 -6.39 -12.09 -3.95
N ALA A 63 -5.49 -11.94 -4.92
CA ALA A 63 -5.77 -12.00 -6.35
C ALA A 63 -6.30 -13.38 -6.76
N ALA A 64 -5.65 -14.45 -6.33
CA ALA A 64 -6.10 -15.83 -6.59
C ALA A 64 -7.51 -16.10 -6.05
N GLN A 65 -7.91 -15.40 -4.98
CA GLN A 65 -9.24 -15.50 -4.37
C GLN A 65 -10.26 -14.51 -4.97
N ARG A 66 -9.91 -13.77 -6.03
CA ARG A 66 -10.74 -12.71 -6.65
C ARG A 66 -11.22 -11.65 -5.65
N ARG A 67 -10.36 -11.31 -4.67
CA ARG A 67 -10.69 -10.33 -3.62
C ARG A 67 -10.19 -8.91 -3.91
N LEU A 68 -9.41 -8.71 -4.97
CA LEU A 68 -8.89 -7.39 -5.32
C LEU A 68 -10.00 -6.48 -5.85
N ARG A 69 -10.00 -5.23 -5.36
CA ARG A 69 -10.92 -4.17 -5.76
C ARG A 69 -10.12 -2.97 -6.23
N VAL A 70 -10.47 -2.47 -7.41
CA VAL A 70 -9.94 -1.22 -7.92
C VAL A 70 -10.81 -0.08 -7.41
N VAL A 71 -10.18 0.92 -6.82
CA VAL A 71 -10.82 2.18 -6.48
C VAL A 71 -10.40 3.20 -7.53
N ILE A 72 -11.34 3.58 -8.40
CA ILE A 72 -11.12 4.64 -9.39
C ILE A 72 -11.32 5.97 -8.66
N ARG A 73 -10.27 6.79 -8.59
CA ARG A 73 -10.33 8.17 -8.09
C ARG A 73 -10.15 9.12 -9.27
N LYS A 74 -10.90 10.23 -9.27
CA LYS A 74 -10.93 11.25 -10.32
C LYS A 74 -10.38 12.54 -9.79
#